data_AF-Q4R163-F1
#
_entry.id   AF-Q4R163-F1
#
_cell.length_a   1.000
_cell.length_b   1.000
_cell.length_c   1.000
_cell.angle_alpha   90.00
_cell.angle_beta   90.00
_cell.angle_gamma   90.00
#
_symmetry.space_group_name_H-M   'P 1'
#
loop_
_entity.id
_entity.type
_entity.pdbx_description
1 polymer ?
#
loop_
_entity_poly.entity_id
_entity_poly.type
_entity_poly.pdbx_seq_one_letter_code
_entity_poly.pdbx_strand_id
1 'polypeptide(L)'
;MATRRTASVDLENCTGSYFRLQVLHQYTNEGTDDSGLLDFKPGEKKRVFDSVQYYTGFFTTGCDNWKVDGIRLHEVTTDSKTVQAMIGGKAFVEGLPYKSGHGFGAQWKKHTLRAEDRDRATLIKVFQTEVQFISPSGVSTTTFDTVGQNVLGLGVQ
;
A
#
# COMPACT_ATOMS: atom_id res chain seq x y z
N MET A 1 -3.75 13.66 27.61
CA MET A 1 -4.83 13.86 26.62
C MET A 1 -4.40 13.25 25.30
N ALA A 2 -5.27 12.50 24.64
CA ALA A 2 -5.08 12.10 23.24
C ALA A 2 -5.66 13.19 22.33
N THR A 3 -4.94 13.54 21.27
CA THR A 3 -5.36 14.54 20.28
C THR A 3 -5.56 13.83 18.96
N ARG A 4 -6.81 13.85 18.46
CA ARG A 4 -7.15 13.35 17.11
C ARG A 4 -6.48 14.22 16.05
N ARG A 5 -5.93 13.59 15.02
CA ARG A 5 -5.27 14.22 13.88
C ARG A 5 -5.63 13.48 12.60
N THR A 6 -5.33 14.12 11.48
CA THR A 6 -5.56 13.59 10.14
C THR A 6 -4.33 13.81 9.27
N ALA A 7 -4.09 12.88 8.36
CA ALA A 7 -3.10 13.01 7.29
C ALA A 7 -3.72 12.55 5.97
N SER A 8 -3.24 13.08 4.86
CA SER A 8 -3.58 12.55 3.55
C SER A 8 -2.55 11.51 3.13
N VAL A 9 -2.92 10.62 2.20
CA VAL A 9 -2.03 9.56 1.72
C VAL A 9 -2.00 9.59 0.20
N ASP A 10 -0.80 9.76 -0.34
CA ASP A 10 -0.53 9.56 -1.76
C ASP A 10 0.16 8.20 -1.95
N LEU A 11 -0.13 7.52 -3.06
CA LEU A 11 0.59 6.33 -3.49
C LEU A 11 1.26 6.58 -4.84
N GLU A 12 2.51 6.17 -4.97
CA GLU A 12 3.31 6.23 -6.19
C GLU A 12 3.75 4.81 -6.61
N ASN A 13 3.44 4.45 -7.85
CA ASN A 13 3.84 3.18 -8.44
C ASN A 13 5.26 3.26 -9.02
N CYS A 14 6.25 2.87 -8.23
CA CYS A 14 7.66 2.80 -8.61
C CYS A 14 8.10 1.42 -9.12
N THR A 15 7.17 0.50 -9.44
CA THR A 15 7.49 -0.88 -9.85
C THR A 15 8.04 -1.00 -11.28
N GLY A 16 7.91 0.06 -12.09
CA GLY A 16 8.18 -0.01 -13.53
C GLY A 16 7.15 -0.82 -14.33
N SER A 17 6.07 -1.31 -13.71
CA SER A 17 5.00 -2.08 -14.34
C SER A 17 3.63 -1.47 -14.08
N TYR A 18 2.62 -1.86 -14.86
CA TYR A 18 1.24 -1.56 -14.53
C TYR A 18 0.81 -2.40 -13.32
N PHE A 19 0.09 -1.77 -12.40
CA PHE A 19 -0.40 -2.43 -11.20
C PHE A 19 -1.78 -1.91 -10.85
N ARG A 20 -2.62 -2.77 -10.27
CA ARG A 20 -3.76 -2.36 -9.47
C ARG A 20 -3.33 -2.40 -8.01
N LEU A 21 -3.44 -1.30 -7.28
CA LEU A 21 -2.94 -1.16 -5.91
C LEU A 21 -4.07 -0.72 -4.98
N GLN A 22 -4.03 -1.23 -3.75
CA GLN A 22 -4.94 -0.90 -2.66
C GLN A 22 -4.13 -0.63 -1.40
N VAL A 23 -4.53 0.39 -0.65
CA VAL A 23 -3.97 0.72 0.66
C VAL A 23 -5.05 0.52 1.71
N LEU A 24 -4.69 -0.19 2.77
CA LEU A 24 -5.49 -0.29 3.98
C LEU A 24 -4.75 0.39 5.12
N HIS A 25 -5.48 1.18 5.89
CA HIS A 25 -4.97 1.84 7.09
C HIS A 25 -5.89 1.55 8.28
N GLN A 26 -5.31 1.24 9.43
CA GLN A 26 -6.05 1.09 10.67
C GLN A 26 -5.24 1.63 11.85
N TYR A 27 -5.74 2.72 12.45
CA TYR A 27 -5.32 3.08 13.79
C TYR A 27 -5.88 2.08 14.80
N THR A 28 -5.11 1.74 15.82
CA THR A 28 -5.48 0.69 16.79
C THR A 28 -6.85 0.94 17.42
N ASN A 29 -7.73 -0.07 17.36
CA ASN A 29 -9.13 -0.07 17.83
C ASN A 29 -10.09 0.84 17.05
N GLU A 30 -9.69 1.37 15.90
CA GLU A 30 -10.57 2.13 15.01
C GLU A 30 -11.00 1.28 13.79
N GLY A 31 -11.95 1.82 13.03
CA GLY A 31 -12.31 1.27 11.71
C GLY A 31 -11.11 1.21 10.76
N THR A 32 -11.19 0.34 9.76
CA THR A 32 -10.19 0.27 8.68
C THR A 32 -10.59 1.23 7.56
N ASP A 33 -9.69 2.14 7.22
CA ASP A 33 -9.75 2.92 5.99
C ASP A 33 -9.30 2.03 4.82
N ASP A 34 -10.06 2.04 3.72
CA ASP A 34 -9.78 1.25 2.52
C ASP A 34 -9.86 2.15 1.27
N SER A 35 -8.78 2.21 0.50
CA SER A 35 -8.71 3.04 -0.71
C SER A 35 -9.51 2.47 -1.88
N GLY A 36 -9.94 1.22 -1.78
CA GLY A 36 -10.30 0.40 -2.93
C GLY A 36 -9.09 0.10 -3.82
N LEU A 37 -9.32 -0.74 -4.83
CA LEU A 37 -8.32 -1.06 -5.83
C LEU A 37 -8.29 0.02 -6.92
N LEU A 38 -7.13 0.59 -7.16
CA LEU A 38 -6.90 1.65 -8.16
C LEU A 38 -5.85 1.20 -9.17
N ASP A 39 -6.09 1.42 -10.46
CA ASP A 39 -5.13 1.12 -11.51
C ASP A 39 -4.04 2.20 -11.60
N PHE A 40 -2.78 1.81 -11.72
CA PHE A 40 -1.61 2.68 -11.83
C PHE A 40 -0.76 2.31 -13.04
N LYS A 41 -0.37 3.32 -13.82
CA LYS A 41 0.71 3.24 -14.79
C LYS A 41 2.07 3.24 -14.08
N PRO A 42 3.15 2.76 -14.73
CA PRO A 42 4.51 2.95 -14.21
C PRO A 42 4.80 4.44 -13.94
N GLY A 43 5.28 4.75 -12.73
CA GLY A 43 5.61 6.12 -12.29
C GLY A 43 4.40 6.99 -11.93
N GLU A 44 3.17 6.48 -12.02
CA GLU A 44 1.98 7.26 -11.69
C GLU A 44 1.84 7.44 -10.17
N LYS A 45 1.46 8.66 -9.77
CA LYS A 45 1.16 9.03 -8.38
C LYS A 45 -0.30 9.47 -8.25
N LYS A 46 -1.02 8.94 -7.26
CA LYS A 46 -2.42 9.29 -6.97
C LYS A 46 -2.63 9.52 -5.48
N ARG A 47 -3.55 10.42 -5.14
CA ARG A 47 -4.14 10.53 -3.81
C ARG A 47 -5.04 9.32 -3.57
N VAL A 48 -4.80 8.55 -2.51
CA VAL A 48 -5.58 7.35 -2.17
C VAL A 48 -6.45 7.55 -0.92
N PHE A 49 -6.08 8.48 -0.04
CA PHE A 49 -6.91 8.95 1.06
C PHE A 49 -6.77 10.45 1.23
N ASP A 50 -7.89 11.18 1.27
CA ASP A 50 -7.88 12.60 1.64
C ASP A 50 -7.64 12.80 3.14
N SER A 51 -8.06 11.84 3.96
CA SER A 51 -7.90 11.90 5.41
C SER A 51 -7.95 10.51 6.04
N VAL A 52 -6.80 10.02 6.54
CA VAL A 52 -6.73 8.94 7.53
C VAL A 52 -6.67 9.52 8.94
N GLN A 53 -7.37 8.90 9.89
CA GLN A 53 -7.43 9.39 11.28
C GLN A 53 -6.41 8.67 12.17
N TYR A 54 -5.74 9.44 13.03
CA TYR A 54 -4.82 8.90 14.03
C TYR A 54 -4.82 9.76 15.29
N TYR A 55 -4.22 9.27 16.36
CA TYR A 55 -4.13 10.01 17.62
C TYR A 55 -2.68 10.17 18.05
N THR A 56 -2.42 11.28 18.74
CA THR A 56 -1.12 11.60 19.34
C THR A 56 -1.29 12.04 20.78
N GLY A 57 -0.22 12.02 21.55
CA GLY A 57 -0.18 12.53 22.92
C GLY A 57 0.40 11.49 23.88
N PHE A 58 0.77 11.94 25.08
CA PHE A 58 1.48 11.09 26.04
C PHE A 58 0.74 9.80 26.44
N PHE A 59 -0.59 9.77 26.31
CA PHE A 59 -1.43 8.63 26.70
C PHE A 59 -1.90 7.78 25.51
N THR A 60 -1.42 8.03 24.29
CA THR A 60 -1.79 7.18 23.15
C THR A 60 -0.95 5.91 23.16
N THR A 61 -1.63 4.77 23.27
CA THR A 61 -1.02 3.43 23.13
C THR A 61 -1.23 2.83 21.74
N GLY A 62 -2.06 3.46 20.91
CA GLY A 62 -2.37 3.01 19.56
C GLY A 62 -1.22 3.25 18.58
N CYS A 63 -1.18 2.41 17.55
CA CYS A 63 -0.29 2.53 16.40
C CYS A 63 -1.11 2.53 15.11
N ASP A 64 -0.59 3.20 14.09
CA ASP A 64 -1.05 3.12 12.71
C ASP A 64 -0.51 1.84 12.05
N ASN A 65 -1.44 0.99 11.61
CA ASN A 65 -1.18 -0.27 10.94
C ASN A 65 -1.56 -0.15 9.47
N TRP A 66 -0.71 -0.67 8.59
CA TRP A 66 -0.81 -0.49 7.15
C TRP A 66 -0.70 -1.82 6.42
N LYS A 67 -1.44 -1.93 5.31
CA LYS A 67 -1.22 -2.92 4.26
C LYS A 67 -1.22 -2.22 2.91
N VAL A 68 -0.39 -2.72 2.02
CA VAL A 68 -0.43 -2.39 0.60
C VAL A 68 -0.57 -3.70 -0.16
N ASP A 69 -1.71 -3.87 -0.80
CA ASP A 69 -2.03 -5.02 -1.63
C ASP A 69 -1.94 -4.59 -3.10
N GLY A 70 -1.54 -5.52 -3.97
CA GLY A 70 -1.40 -5.22 -5.38
C GLY A 70 -1.65 -6.40 -6.30
N ILE A 71 -1.94 -6.11 -7.56
CA ILE A 71 -2.04 -7.09 -8.64
C ILE A 71 -1.25 -6.54 -9.82
N ARG A 72 -0.23 -7.27 -10.26
CA ARG A 72 0.54 -6.87 -11.45
C ARG A 72 -0.34 -7.05 -12.69
N LEU A 73 -0.37 -6.05 -13.56
CA LEU A 73 -1.12 -6.10 -14.81
C LEU A 73 -0.17 -6.37 -15.97
N HIS A 74 -0.48 -7.38 -16.77
CA HIS A 74 0.29 -7.78 -17.95
C HIS A 74 -0.42 -7.30 -19.21
N GLU A 75 0.25 -6.47 -20.00
CA GLU A 75 -0.28 -5.98 -21.28
C GLU A 75 -0.45 -7.16 -22.27
N VAL A 76 -1.60 -7.23 -22.93
CA VAL A 76 -1.94 -8.25 -23.91
C VAL A 76 -2.48 -7.61 -25.19
N THR A 77 -2.45 -8.34 -26.30
CA THR A 77 -3.20 -7.96 -27.50
C THR A 77 -4.71 -8.11 -27.27
N THR A 78 -5.49 -7.20 -27.86
CA THR A 78 -6.94 -7.02 -27.63
C THR A 78 -7.81 -8.16 -28.17
N ASP A 79 -7.20 -9.23 -28.67
CA ASP A 79 -7.86 -10.38 -29.28
C ASP A 79 -8.33 -11.45 -28.27
N SER A 80 -8.08 -11.25 -26.97
CA SER A 80 -8.46 -12.22 -25.95
C SER A 80 -9.83 -11.95 -25.30
N LYS A 81 -10.65 -13.00 -25.13
CA LYS A 81 -11.83 -13.00 -24.25
C LYS A 81 -11.48 -12.84 -22.75
N THR A 82 -10.19 -12.69 -22.45
CA THR A 82 -9.63 -12.70 -21.09
C THR A 82 -9.16 -11.33 -20.63
N VAL A 83 -9.32 -10.27 -21.44
CA VAL A 83 -9.01 -8.90 -21.01
C VAL A 83 -9.82 -8.55 -19.76
N GLN A 84 -9.12 -8.15 -18.70
CA GLN A 84 -9.70 -7.80 -17.40
C GLN A 84 -9.63 -6.31 -17.09
N ALA A 85 -8.72 -5.57 -17.73
CA ALA A 85 -8.62 -4.14 -17.58
C ALA A 85 -8.22 -3.45 -18.89
N MET A 86 -8.69 -2.22 -19.07
CA MET A 86 -8.33 -1.33 -20.18
C MET A 86 -7.76 -0.03 -19.59
N ILE A 87 -6.46 0.21 -19.75
CA ILE A 87 -5.80 1.40 -19.19
C ILE A 87 -5.13 2.17 -20.32
N GLY A 88 -5.64 3.38 -20.61
CA GLY A 88 -5.10 4.24 -21.67
C GLY A 88 -5.12 3.59 -23.06
N GLY A 89 -6.14 2.79 -23.37
CA GLY A 89 -6.29 2.10 -24.66
C GLY A 89 -5.55 0.77 -24.78
N LYS A 90 -4.77 0.37 -23.76
CA LYS A 90 -4.09 -0.92 -23.70
C LYS A 90 -4.90 -1.94 -22.92
N ALA A 91 -4.88 -3.20 -23.37
CA ALA A 91 -5.57 -4.31 -22.73
C ALA A 91 -4.64 -5.05 -21.77
N PHE A 92 -5.18 -5.47 -20.62
CA PHE A 92 -4.41 -6.15 -19.57
C PHE A 92 -5.13 -7.38 -19.02
N VAL A 93 -4.32 -8.35 -18.57
CA VAL A 93 -4.73 -9.46 -17.70
C VAL A 93 -4.05 -9.34 -16.34
N GLU A 94 -4.70 -9.82 -15.28
CA GLU A 94 -4.17 -9.87 -13.93
C GLU A 94 -3.15 -10.99 -13.78
N GLY A 95 -2.00 -10.65 -13.20
CA GLY A 95 -0.97 -11.60 -12.77
C GLY A 95 -1.16 -12.03 -11.31
N LEU A 96 -0.08 -12.47 -10.69
CA LEU A 96 -0.10 -12.88 -9.29
C LEU A 96 -0.36 -11.68 -8.35
N PRO A 97 -1.11 -11.88 -7.24
CA PRO A 97 -1.28 -10.86 -6.22
C PRO A 97 0.02 -10.62 -5.47
N TYR A 98 0.21 -9.40 -4.98
CA TYR A 98 1.32 -8.94 -4.16
C TYR A 98 0.79 -8.38 -2.84
N LYS A 99 1.59 -8.49 -1.78
CA LYS A 99 1.28 -7.91 -0.46
C LYS A 99 2.51 -7.31 0.20
N SER A 100 2.30 -6.23 0.93
CA SER A 100 3.31 -5.66 1.80
C SER A 100 3.64 -6.63 2.94
N GLY A 101 4.93 -6.82 3.23
CA GLY A 101 5.38 -7.57 4.39
C GLY A 101 4.98 -6.92 5.72
N HIS A 102 5.16 -7.65 6.80
CA HIS A 102 4.84 -7.21 8.15
C HIS A 102 5.91 -7.68 9.14
N GLY A 103 5.91 -7.13 10.35
CA GLY A 103 6.80 -7.60 11.42
C GLY A 103 6.49 -9.05 11.83
N PHE A 104 7.43 -9.69 12.53
CA PHE A 104 7.25 -11.04 13.07
C PHE A 104 6.03 -11.11 13.99
N GLY A 105 5.15 -12.09 13.76
CA GLY A 105 3.91 -12.28 14.51
C GLY A 105 2.81 -11.24 14.25
N ALA A 106 3.04 -10.27 13.36
CA ALA A 106 2.04 -9.31 12.93
C ALA A 106 1.34 -9.75 11.64
N GLN A 107 0.28 -9.03 11.27
CA GLN A 107 -0.39 -9.15 9.97
C GLN A 107 -0.40 -7.84 9.20
N TRP A 108 0.13 -6.78 9.80
CA TRP A 108 0.15 -5.42 9.28
C TRP A 108 1.53 -4.81 9.51
N LYS A 109 1.94 -3.91 8.62
CA LYS A 109 3.15 -3.10 8.81
C LYS A 109 2.82 -1.91 9.70
N LYS A 110 3.62 -1.68 10.75
CA LYS A 110 3.52 -0.46 11.56
C LYS A 110 4.31 0.68 10.90
N HIS A 111 3.67 1.84 10.79
CA HIS A 111 4.30 3.10 10.43
C HIS A 111 3.55 4.24 11.13
N THR A 112 4.06 4.67 12.27
CA THR A 112 3.37 5.59 13.19
C THR A 112 3.35 7.01 12.66
N LEU A 113 2.16 7.59 12.53
CA LEU A 113 1.98 9.00 12.24
C LEU A 113 2.13 9.82 13.53
N ARG A 114 2.86 10.93 13.45
CA ARG A 114 3.19 11.82 14.57
C ARG A 114 2.55 13.19 14.39
N ALA A 115 2.68 14.02 15.41
CA ALA A 115 2.09 15.35 15.41
C ALA A 115 2.55 16.24 14.24
N GLU A 116 3.75 16.00 13.71
CA GLU A 116 4.35 16.69 12.57
C GLU A 116 3.82 16.24 11.19
N ASP A 117 3.07 15.13 11.14
CA ASP A 117 2.43 14.62 9.92
C ASP A 117 1.02 15.18 9.72
N ARG A 118 0.53 15.93 10.70
CA ARG A 118 -0.81 16.53 10.67
C ARG A 118 -0.98 17.42 9.45
N ASP A 119 -2.09 17.22 8.75
CA ASP A 119 -2.50 18.01 7.58
C ASP A 119 -1.44 17.98 6.46
N ARG A 120 -0.59 16.95 6.47
CA ARG A 120 0.44 16.69 5.45
C ARG A 120 0.14 15.37 4.72
N ALA A 121 0.81 15.18 3.60
CA ALA A 121 0.75 13.94 2.84
C ALA A 121 1.85 12.97 3.30
N THR A 122 1.43 11.77 3.67
CA THR A 122 2.30 10.59 3.71
C THR A 122 2.37 10.01 2.30
N LEU A 123 3.59 9.74 1.82
CA LEU A 123 3.81 9.13 0.52
C LEU A 123 4.13 7.65 0.68
N ILE A 124 3.35 6.80 0.02
CA ILE A 124 3.63 5.37 -0.12
C ILE A 124 4.27 5.15 -1.48
N LYS A 125 5.53 4.69 -1.52
CA LYS A 125 6.19 4.26 -2.75
C LYS A 125 6.19 2.75 -2.83
N VAL A 126 5.69 2.21 -3.93
CA VAL A 126 5.66 0.76 -4.18
C VAL A 126 6.70 0.41 -5.24
N PHE A 127 7.75 -0.31 -4.85
CA PHE A 127 8.77 -0.86 -5.74
C PHE A 127 8.50 -2.34 -6.01
N GLN A 128 9.27 -2.94 -6.91
CA GLN A 128 9.13 -4.36 -7.30
C GLN A 128 9.19 -5.32 -6.09
N THR A 129 10.02 -5.00 -5.08
CA THR A 129 10.34 -5.89 -3.95
C THR A 129 10.18 -5.22 -2.58
N GLU A 130 9.80 -3.93 -2.54
CA GLU A 130 9.65 -3.19 -1.29
C GLU A 130 8.54 -2.13 -1.35
N VAL A 131 7.99 -1.79 -0.19
CA VAL A 131 7.11 -0.65 0.03
C VAL A 131 7.75 0.29 1.03
N GLN A 132 7.81 1.58 0.69
CA GLN A 132 8.27 2.65 1.58
C GLN A 132 7.10 3.53 2.00
N PHE A 133 6.96 3.74 3.31
CA PHE A 133 6.03 4.70 3.91
C PHE A 133 6.83 5.92 4.35
N ILE A 134 6.58 7.07 3.72
CA ILE A 134 7.39 8.28 3.87
C ILE A 134 6.50 9.39 4.42
N SER A 135 6.71 9.73 5.68
CA SER A 135 6.06 10.85 6.34
C SER A 135 7.09 11.89 6.77
N PRO A 136 6.68 13.14 7.04
CA PRO A 136 7.54 14.13 7.68
C PRO A 136 8.27 13.60 8.92
N SER A 137 7.60 12.75 9.70
CA SER A 137 8.13 12.14 10.92
C SER A 137 9.13 11.00 10.74
N GLY A 138 9.28 10.49 9.51
CA GLY A 138 10.22 9.41 9.23
C GLY A 138 9.79 8.48 8.12
N VAL A 139 10.61 7.46 7.91
CA VAL A 139 10.44 6.46 6.85
C VAL A 139 10.38 5.06 7.46
N SER A 140 9.40 4.27 7.02
CA SER A 140 9.35 2.83 7.29
C SER A 140 9.41 2.06 5.98
N THR A 141 10.20 0.98 5.95
CA THR A 141 10.26 0.08 4.78
C THR A 141 9.75 -1.31 5.15
N THR A 142 9.17 -2.01 4.18
CA THR A 142 8.78 -3.42 4.27
C THR A 142 8.90 -4.09 2.90
N THR A 143 8.86 -5.41 2.83
CA THR A 143 8.92 -6.14 1.55
C THR A 143 7.62 -5.97 0.75
N PHE A 144 7.66 -6.26 -0.55
CA PHE A 144 6.49 -6.38 -1.40
C PHE A 144 6.56 -7.70 -2.16
N ASP A 145 5.83 -8.69 -1.69
CA ASP A 145 6.03 -10.08 -2.08
C ASP A 145 4.83 -10.64 -2.83
N THR A 146 5.08 -11.53 -3.80
CA THR A 146 4.02 -12.27 -4.46
C THR A 146 3.36 -13.25 -3.50
N VAL A 147 2.03 -13.21 -3.44
CA VAL A 147 1.21 -14.18 -2.70
C VAL A 147 1.18 -15.46 -3.54
N GLY A 148 2.01 -16.43 -3.14
CA GLY A 148 2.12 -17.73 -3.80
C GLY A 148 3.54 -18.26 -3.91
N GLN A 149 4.57 -17.41 -3.95
CA GLN A 149 5.97 -17.87 -3.91
C GLN A 149 6.49 -18.04 -2.47
N ASN A 150 5.96 -17.30 -1.50
CA ASN A 150 6.45 -17.35 -0.10
C ASN A 150 5.71 -18.33 0.82
N VAL A 151 4.86 -19.23 0.31
CA VAL A 151 4.29 -20.33 1.12
C VAL A 151 5.26 -21.51 1.23
N LEU A 152 6.32 -21.55 0.42
CA LEU A 152 7.37 -22.55 0.53
C LEU A 152 8.59 -21.96 1.26
N GLY A 153 8.51 -22.00 2.59
CA GLY A 153 9.68 -22.17 3.45
C GLY A 153 10.35 -23.55 3.30
N LEU A 154 10.34 -24.12 2.09
CA LEU A 154 10.90 -25.42 1.76
C LEU A 154 11.63 -25.34 0.42
N GLY A 155 12.96 -25.30 0.54
CA GLY A 155 13.87 -26.07 -0.29
C GLY A 155 13.96 -25.69 -1.76
N VAL A 156 15.01 -24.96 -2.09
CA VAL A 156 15.79 -25.27 -3.29
C VAL A 156 16.18 -26.75 -3.20
N GLN A 157 15.70 -27.57 -4.14
CA GLN A 157 16.35 -28.79 -4.60
C GLN A 157 16.48 -28.72 -6.12
#